data_AF-A0A2S7KTZ7-F1
#
_entry.id   AF-A0A2S7KTZ7-F1
#
_cell.length_a   1.000
_cell.length_b   1.000
_cell.length_c   1.000
_cell.angle_alpha   90.00
_cell.angle_beta   90.00
_cell.angle_gamma   90.00
#
_symmetry.space_group_name_H-M   'P 1'
#
loop_
_entity.id
_entity.type
_entity.pdbx_description
1 polymer ?
#
loop_
_entity_poly.entity_id
_entity_poly.type
_entity_poly.pdbx_seq_one_letter_code
_entity_poly.pdbx_strand_id
1 'polypeptide(L)'
;MKKKFDIFNFFFSSAAVVILIGVIAKILEWPSQDLLITMGLSIEALVFGVSSIRFIEVSKSKKVATETTLSKMADNLATGKQTKNDDEALISPDKTIQIGNESELSSTTKSTILDKLQTEEYTMSNFKKLKYFNISDDFYFQLEWFILPKDEYNSLKNLIHELFGKNLPEKSDYLFLKNSPIELPEYSFSDLILVKPVKMSRESLSLLINSFKLVKFKDFLSKFILSEINNKILIRSRKNGESQVYFEESSLVSNYIKSHYNHKLVKAPVMSVLEPLIALKGEELVRYLVDDLEVQDLVKLTDLAELTIQLSDTLKMYLIIKIGHVEFNMKTKKELDVLVPLIKILLALDNTNTAKENLNKLLSLKIDQKTILRLQDVVYFNDSQIYFGDQNEYNLNITDLFSSDQLGIINYFESVMELTSSNEMREVERVRKLFGLDEFNTITELHQKMNRYIATRQEGKPKAGQIAFILLHKQFSK
;
A
#
# COMPACT_ATOMS: atom_id res chain seq x y z
N MET A 1 -29.54 17.83 41.16
CA MET A 1 -29.02 18.22 39.83
C MET A 1 -28.64 16.97 39.05
N LYS A 2 -29.16 16.75 37.84
CA LYS A 2 -28.60 15.75 36.90
C LYS A 2 -27.52 16.45 36.09
N LYS A 3 -26.25 16.07 36.26
CA LYS A 3 -25.17 16.53 35.37
C LYS A 3 -25.42 15.93 33.99
N LYS A 4 -25.77 16.73 32.99
CA LYS A 4 -25.73 16.30 31.58
C LYS A 4 -24.27 16.22 31.17
N PHE A 5 -23.84 15.08 30.64
CA PHE A 5 -22.54 14.95 30.02
C PHE A 5 -22.56 15.70 28.68
N ASP A 6 -21.63 16.63 28.50
CA ASP A 6 -21.54 17.41 27.26
C ASP A 6 -20.75 16.61 26.21
N ILE A 7 -21.51 15.80 25.48
CA ILE A 7 -21.02 14.88 24.45
C ILE A 7 -20.25 15.65 23.36
N PHE A 8 -20.66 16.88 23.01
CA PHE A 8 -19.98 17.69 22.00
C PHE A 8 -18.60 18.12 22.48
N ASN A 9 -18.50 18.73 23.67
CA ASN A 9 -17.21 19.14 24.21
C ASN A 9 -16.26 17.97 24.47
N PHE A 10 -16.78 16.78 24.79
CA PHE A 10 -15.98 15.55 24.85
C PHE A 10 -15.41 15.17 23.48
N PHE A 11 -16.24 15.08 22.43
CA PHE A 11 -15.78 14.72 21.08
C PHE A 11 -14.79 15.73 20.50
N PHE A 12 -15.01 17.04 20.65
CA PHE A 12 -14.06 18.07 20.22
C PHE A 12 -12.70 17.93 20.93
N SER A 13 -12.70 17.69 22.24
CA SER A 13 -11.47 17.51 23.03
C SER A 13 -10.72 16.23 22.64
N SER A 14 -11.41 15.10 22.52
CA SER A 14 -10.79 13.83 22.11
C SER A 14 -10.23 13.88 20.69
N ALA A 15 -10.91 14.52 19.74
CA ALA A 15 -10.42 14.70 18.39
C ALA A 15 -9.12 15.53 18.35
N ALA A 16 -9.10 16.67 19.05
CA ALA A 16 -7.93 17.54 19.13
C ALA A 16 -6.68 16.81 19.68
N VAL A 17 -6.85 15.95 20.69
CA VAL A 17 -5.76 15.13 21.26
C VAL A 17 -5.23 14.12 20.24
N VAL A 18 -6.10 13.41 19.52
CA VAL A 18 -5.67 12.40 18.53
C VAL A 18 -4.94 13.05 17.34
N ILE A 19 -5.42 14.20 16.86
CA ILE A 19 -4.76 14.96 15.79
C ILE A 19 -3.37 15.44 16.25
N LEU A 20 -3.26 15.99 17.47
CA LEU A 20 -1.99 16.46 18.02
C LEU A 20 -0.97 15.31 18.12
N ILE A 21 -1.39 14.12 18.58
CA ILE A 21 -0.55 12.92 18.62
C ILE A 21 -0.14 12.48 17.21
N GLY A 22 -1.05 12.50 16.23
CA GLY A 22 -0.73 12.18 14.84
C GLY A 22 0.28 13.15 14.20
N VAL A 23 0.17 14.45 14.49
CA VAL A 23 1.13 15.47 14.04
C VAL A 23 2.49 15.29 14.71
N ILE A 24 2.53 15.03 16.02
CA ILE A 24 3.79 14.73 16.73
C ILE A 24 4.45 13.47 16.19
N ALA A 25 3.70 12.39 15.97
CA ALA A 25 4.19 11.15 15.38
C ALA A 25 4.75 11.33 13.96
N LYS A 26 4.19 12.27 13.18
CA LYS A 26 4.69 12.68 11.86
C LYS A 26 5.99 13.46 11.92
N ILE A 27 6.13 14.37 12.89
CA ILE A 27 7.34 15.19 13.09
C ILE A 27 8.50 14.34 13.63
N LEU A 28 8.19 13.30 14.40
CA LEU A 28 9.16 12.39 15.02
C LEU A 28 9.40 11.09 14.23
N GLU A 29 8.88 10.99 12.99
CA GLU A 29 9.05 9.84 12.08
C GLU A 29 8.73 8.46 12.70
N TRP A 30 7.64 8.37 13.47
CA TRP A 30 7.26 7.10 14.12
C TRP A 30 6.86 6.01 13.10
N PRO A 31 7.15 4.72 13.36
CA PRO A 31 6.84 3.62 12.43
C PRO A 31 5.36 3.49 12.02
N SER A 32 4.44 4.04 12.82
CA SER A 32 2.99 4.04 12.57
C SER A 32 2.43 5.43 12.26
N GLN A 33 3.26 6.39 11.84
CA GLN A 33 2.86 7.78 11.61
C GLN A 33 1.66 7.90 10.65
N ASP A 34 1.68 7.21 9.51
CA ASP A 34 0.63 7.34 8.48
C ASP A 34 -0.72 6.78 8.96
N LEU A 35 -0.70 5.73 9.78
CA LEU A 35 -1.89 5.19 10.44
C LEU A 35 -2.49 6.22 11.42
N LEU A 36 -1.65 6.83 12.27
CA LEU A 36 -2.08 7.79 13.29
C LEU A 36 -2.60 9.09 12.67
N ILE A 37 -1.96 9.59 11.61
CA ILE A 37 -2.42 10.75 10.84
C ILE A 37 -3.77 10.44 10.16
N THR A 38 -3.88 9.30 9.50
CA THR A 38 -5.12 8.90 8.80
C THR A 38 -6.29 8.76 9.77
N MET A 39 -6.05 8.16 10.94
CA MET A 39 -7.05 8.06 12.01
C MET A 39 -7.44 9.43 12.57
N GLY A 40 -6.46 10.31 12.83
CA GLY A 40 -6.71 11.69 13.30
C GLY A 40 -7.54 12.51 12.31
N LEU A 41 -7.15 12.55 11.04
CA LEU A 41 -7.87 13.27 9.99
C LEU A 41 -9.28 12.70 9.73
N SER A 42 -9.47 11.38 9.86
CA SER A 42 -10.79 10.75 9.73
C SER A 42 -11.74 11.16 10.85
N ILE A 43 -11.23 11.25 12.09
CA ILE A 43 -11.98 11.73 13.26
C ILE A 43 -12.27 13.23 13.11
N GLU A 44 -11.30 14.02 12.64
CA GLU A 44 -11.47 15.45 12.36
C GLU A 44 -12.56 15.71 11.33
N ALA A 45 -12.56 14.98 10.20
CA ALA A 45 -13.58 15.08 9.16
C ALA A 45 -14.99 14.75 9.70
N LEU A 46 -15.10 13.75 10.58
CA LEU A 46 -16.36 13.40 11.24
C LEU A 46 -16.83 14.50 12.20
N VAL A 47 -15.92 15.10 12.98
CA VAL A 47 -16.22 16.24 13.86
C VAL A 47 -16.62 17.48 13.05
N PHE A 48 -15.96 17.79 11.94
CA PHE A 48 -16.37 18.86 11.03
C PHE A 48 -17.77 18.60 10.45
N GLY A 49 -18.04 17.37 9.98
CA GLY A 49 -19.37 16.97 9.50
C GLY A 49 -20.46 17.17 10.55
N VAL A 50 -20.23 16.72 11.78
CA VAL A 50 -21.17 16.92 12.90
C VAL A 50 -21.28 18.39 13.32
N SER A 51 -20.21 19.18 13.24
CA SER A 51 -20.21 20.61 13.59
C SER A 51 -21.12 21.46 12.68
N SER A 52 -21.37 20.99 11.45
CA SER A 52 -22.28 21.63 10.49
C SER A 52 -23.75 21.54 10.91
N ILE A 53 -24.11 20.60 11.80
CA ILE A 53 -25.47 20.35 12.24
C ILE A 53 -25.76 21.13 13.54
N ARG A 54 -26.08 22.42 13.42
CA ARG A 54 -26.66 23.20 14.52
C ARG A 54 -28.17 23.11 14.52
N PHE A 55 -28.74 22.31 15.43
CA PHE A 55 -30.16 22.38 15.76
C PHE A 55 -30.44 23.66 16.55
N ILE A 56 -30.86 24.71 15.84
CA ILE A 56 -31.40 25.93 16.44
C ILE A 56 -32.88 25.66 16.76
N GLU A 57 -33.25 25.67 18.04
CA GLU A 57 -34.67 25.74 18.43
C GLU A 57 -35.24 27.10 17.98
N VAL A 58 -36.05 27.09 16.92
CA VAL A 58 -36.67 28.31 16.38
C VAL A 58 -37.86 28.74 17.25
N SER A 59 -37.57 29.45 18.33
CA SER A 59 -38.57 30.23 19.06
C SER A 59 -38.93 31.48 18.24
N LYS A 60 -40.17 31.56 17.76
CA LYS A 60 -40.62 32.63 16.84
C LYS A 60 -40.80 33.99 17.53
N SER A 61 -40.01 34.97 17.11
CA SER A 61 -40.27 36.43 17.20
C SER A 61 -40.29 37.04 18.62
N LYS A 62 -40.05 38.34 18.86
CA LYS A 62 -40.13 39.53 18.01
C LYS A 62 -39.37 40.71 18.68
N LYS A 63 -38.51 41.46 17.96
CA LYS A 63 -38.21 42.91 18.09
C LYS A 63 -36.99 43.24 17.20
N VAL A 64 -37.20 43.92 16.08
CA VAL A 64 -37.09 45.38 15.88
C VAL A 64 -35.62 45.83 15.79
N ALA A 65 -35.24 46.30 14.60
CA ALA A 65 -33.96 46.95 14.35
C ALA A 65 -34.04 48.44 14.70
N THR A 66 -32.95 49.00 15.23
CA THR A 66 -32.85 50.45 15.52
C THR A 66 -31.40 50.91 15.39
N GLU A 67 -31.07 51.46 14.22
CA GLU A 67 -30.16 52.57 13.83
C GLU A 67 -28.79 52.84 14.52
N THR A 68 -28.47 52.22 15.65
CA THR A 68 -27.32 52.55 16.50
C THR A 68 -26.01 51.85 16.09
N THR A 69 -26.06 50.85 15.20
CA THR A 69 -24.88 50.13 14.71
C THR A 69 -24.32 50.69 13.40
N LEU A 70 -25.11 51.45 12.63
CA LEU A 70 -24.68 52.04 11.35
C LEU A 70 -24.03 53.42 11.52
N SER A 71 -24.46 54.23 12.50
CA SER A 71 -23.81 55.52 12.81
C SER A 71 -22.34 55.35 13.22
N LYS A 72 -22.00 54.32 14.01
CA LYS A 72 -20.62 54.13 14.52
C LYS A 72 -19.59 53.65 13.50
N MET A 73 -20.00 53.30 12.28
CA MET A 73 -19.08 53.01 11.17
C MET A 73 -18.87 54.21 10.23
N ALA A 74 -19.71 55.25 10.30
CA ALA A 74 -19.58 56.44 9.46
C ALA A 74 -18.58 57.47 10.03
N ASP A 75 -18.58 57.67 11.35
CA ASP A 75 -17.78 58.74 11.99
C ASP A 75 -16.26 58.46 12.01
N ASN A 76 -15.84 57.20 11.96
CA ASN A 76 -14.43 56.80 12.06
C ASN A 76 -13.64 56.82 10.73
N LEU A 77 -14.24 57.29 9.64
CA LEU A 77 -13.60 57.43 8.32
C LEU A 77 -13.41 58.90 7.89
N ALA A 78 -13.84 59.87 8.72
CA ALA A 78 -14.02 61.25 8.28
C ALA A 78 -13.45 62.32 9.24
N THR A 79 -12.26 62.12 9.83
CA THR A 79 -11.29 63.21 10.11
C THR A 79 -9.92 62.62 10.45
N GLY A 80 -8.86 63.12 9.80
CA GLY A 80 -7.48 62.75 10.11
C GLY A 80 -6.70 63.92 10.69
N LYS A 81 -5.84 63.65 11.68
CA LYS A 81 -4.93 64.60 12.38
C LYS A 81 -5.69 65.65 13.23
N GLN A 82 -5.16 66.18 14.34
CA GLN A 82 -3.75 66.37 14.71
C GLN A 82 -3.55 66.63 16.23
N THR A 83 -2.44 66.13 16.79
CA THR A 83 -1.59 66.72 17.88
C THR A 83 -2.06 67.03 19.32
N LYS A 84 -1.18 66.61 20.25
CA LYS A 84 -0.69 67.26 21.51
C LYS A 84 -1.66 67.30 22.70
N ASN A 85 -1.29 66.83 23.90
CA ASN A 85 -0.10 67.01 24.78
C ASN A 85 -0.21 68.24 25.69
N ASP A 86 -0.32 67.96 26.98
CA ASP A 86 0.05 68.72 28.20
C ASP A 86 0.27 67.62 29.29
N ASP A 87 1.15 67.68 30.30
CA ASP A 87 1.81 68.78 31.00
C ASP A 87 3.33 68.56 31.28
N GLU A 88 3.99 69.70 31.56
CA GLU A 88 5.23 70.06 32.30
C GLU A 88 6.09 69.00 33.07
N ALA A 89 7.38 69.20 33.40
CA ALA A 89 8.16 70.44 33.54
C ALA A 89 9.70 70.32 33.31
N LEU A 90 10.26 71.38 32.71
CA LEU A 90 11.56 72.07 32.96
C LEU A 90 12.76 71.37 33.66
N ILE A 91 13.91 71.26 32.94
CA ILE A 91 15.18 72.01 33.14
C ILE A 91 16.33 71.35 32.33
N SER A 92 17.09 72.19 31.62
CA SER A 92 18.34 71.87 30.89
C SER A 92 19.51 72.69 31.50
N PRO A 93 20.78 72.66 31.02
CA PRO A 93 21.36 71.87 29.91
C PRO A 93 22.78 71.29 30.18
N ASP A 94 23.35 70.69 29.12
CA ASP A 94 24.78 70.75 28.72
C ASP A 94 25.84 69.93 29.50
N LYS A 95 26.41 68.89 28.83
CA LYS A 95 27.86 68.77 28.56
C LYS A 95 28.28 67.52 27.77
N THR A 96 29.28 67.72 26.93
CA THR A 96 30.17 66.74 26.28
C THR A 96 30.96 65.89 27.28
N ILE A 97 31.33 64.64 26.94
CA ILE A 97 32.68 64.03 27.07
C ILE A 97 32.73 62.57 26.56
N GLN A 98 33.94 62.11 26.19
CA GLN A 98 34.32 60.84 25.58
C GLN A 98 34.68 59.72 26.59
N ILE A 99 35.10 58.55 26.06
CA ILE A 99 35.90 57.46 26.70
C ILE A 99 35.08 56.53 27.63
N GLY A 100 35.23 55.20 27.60
CA GLY A 100 36.08 54.35 26.75
C GLY A 100 35.97 52.85 27.09
N ASN A 101 36.92 52.07 26.57
CA ASN A 101 37.18 50.61 26.72
C ASN A 101 37.10 50.10 28.19
N GLU A 102 37.06 48.80 28.54
CA GLU A 102 37.65 47.56 27.96
C GLU A 102 36.92 46.33 28.61
N SER A 103 37.15 45.02 28.39
CA SER A 103 38.22 44.24 27.73
C SER A 103 37.70 42.91 27.09
N GLU A 104 38.46 42.42 26.10
CA GLU A 104 38.99 41.06 25.85
C GLU A 104 38.48 39.84 26.68
N LEU A 105 38.29 38.62 26.11
CA LEU A 105 39.41 37.72 25.75
C LEU A 105 39.07 36.58 24.74
N SER A 106 39.74 36.65 23.59
CA SER A 106 40.16 35.64 22.58
C SER A 106 39.69 34.15 22.50
N SER A 107 39.47 33.73 21.23
CA SER A 107 39.84 32.43 20.60
C SER A 107 39.04 31.15 20.95
N THR A 108 38.75 30.21 20.03
CA THR A 108 39.60 29.71 18.93
C THR A 108 38.84 29.23 17.67
N THR A 109 39.30 29.74 16.52
CA THR A 109 39.28 29.24 15.13
C THR A 109 38.61 27.90 14.77
N LYS A 110 37.65 27.95 13.82
CA LYS A 110 37.55 26.99 12.69
C LYS A 110 37.10 27.73 11.41
N SER A 111 38.06 28.36 10.73
CA SER A 111 37.84 28.94 9.40
C SER A 111 37.42 27.85 8.42
N THR A 112 36.24 28.01 7.82
CA THR A 112 35.78 27.21 6.67
C THR A 112 35.68 28.15 5.47
N ILE A 113 35.72 27.60 4.26
CA ILE A 113 35.86 28.30 2.96
C ILE A 113 34.72 29.32 2.65
N LEU A 114 33.72 29.46 3.53
CA LEU A 114 32.61 30.40 3.42
C LEU A 114 33.00 31.89 3.48
N ASP A 115 34.03 32.26 4.25
CA ASP A 115 34.30 33.67 4.62
C ASP A 115 35.04 34.50 3.54
N LYS A 116 35.15 33.99 2.30
CA LYS A 116 35.82 34.68 1.18
C LYS A 116 34.90 35.09 0.02
N LEU A 117 33.58 35.08 0.24
CA LEU A 117 32.64 35.79 -0.63
C LEU A 117 32.31 37.13 0.02
N GLN A 118 33.12 38.15 -0.32
CA GLN A 118 32.93 39.52 0.15
C GLN A 118 31.57 40.06 -0.30
N THR A 119 31.00 40.93 0.52
CA THR A 119 29.73 41.62 0.27
C THR A 119 29.85 42.58 -0.91
N GLU A 120 29.45 42.14 -2.11
CA GLU A 120 29.12 43.04 -3.21
C GLU A 120 27.69 43.57 -3.02
N GLU A 121 27.49 44.89 -3.12
CA GLU A 121 26.16 45.50 -3.15
C GLU A 121 25.52 45.31 -4.53
N TYR A 122 24.60 44.34 -4.64
CA TYR A 122 23.88 44.06 -5.89
C TYR A 122 22.80 45.14 -6.17
N THR A 123 23.19 46.19 -6.89
CA THR A 123 22.27 47.24 -7.37
C THR A 123 21.38 46.77 -8.53
N MET A 124 20.27 47.51 -8.77
CA MET A 124 19.29 47.26 -9.85
C MET A 124 19.88 47.17 -11.27
N SER A 125 21.12 47.63 -11.48
CA SER A 125 21.87 47.43 -12.74
C SER A 125 22.28 45.97 -12.99
N ASN A 126 22.41 45.16 -11.94
CA ASN A 126 22.74 43.73 -12.08
C ASN A 126 21.53 42.94 -12.61
N PHE A 127 20.30 43.32 -12.22
CA PHE A 127 19.06 42.83 -12.88
C PHE A 127 19.06 43.09 -14.40
N LYS A 128 19.59 44.24 -14.87
CA LYS A 128 19.69 44.55 -16.31
C LYS A 128 20.73 43.72 -17.05
N LYS A 129 21.86 43.39 -16.42
CA LYS A 129 22.93 42.59 -17.04
C LYS A 129 22.54 41.13 -17.26
N LEU A 130 21.70 40.57 -16.39
CA LEU A 130 21.36 39.14 -16.38
C LEU A 130 20.39 38.68 -17.48
N LYS A 131 19.93 39.57 -18.39
CA LYS A 131 18.82 39.31 -19.34
C LYS A 131 17.47 38.93 -18.70
N TYR A 132 17.34 38.89 -17.37
CA TYR A 132 16.09 38.56 -16.65
C TYR A 132 14.99 39.64 -16.70
N PHE A 133 15.03 40.55 -17.68
CA PHE A 133 13.97 41.56 -17.88
C PHE A 133 12.67 40.99 -18.47
N ASN A 134 12.76 39.82 -19.10
CA ASN A 134 11.66 38.88 -19.12
C ASN A 134 12.09 37.69 -18.25
N ILE A 135 11.48 37.54 -17.09
CA ILE A 135 11.35 36.21 -16.46
C ILE A 135 10.35 35.47 -17.35
N SER A 136 10.81 34.91 -18.47
CA SER A 136 9.95 34.08 -19.31
C SER A 136 9.69 32.75 -18.61
N ASP A 137 8.63 32.06 -19.04
CA ASP A 137 8.27 30.71 -18.57
C ASP A 137 9.42 29.69 -18.72
N ASP A 138 10.51 30.03 -19.41
CA ASP A 138 11.66 29.17 -19.69
C ASP A 138 12.72 29.16 -18.58
N PHE A 139 12.64 30.07 -17.61
CA PHE A 139 13.70 30.23 -16.61
C PHE A 139 13.44 29.40 -15.34
N TYR A 140 13.97 28.18 -15.28
CA TYR A 140 13.68 27.20 -14.23
C TYR A 140 14.91 26.95 -13.35
N PHE A 141 14.79 27.10 -12.04
CA PHE A 141 15.87 26.80 -11.10
C PHE A 141 15.36 26.35 -9.74
N GLN A 142 16.23 25.71 -8.96
CA GLN A 142 16.02 25.36 -7.55
C GLN A 142 17.32 25.62 -6.78
N LEU A 143 17.22 26.10 -5.53
CA LEU A 143 18.39 26.53 -4.75
C LEU A 143 19.27 25.35 -4.31
N GLU A 144 18.67 24.17 -4.14
CA GLU A 144 19.32 22.93 -3.73
C GLU A 144 20.27 22.39 -4.82
N TRP A 145 20.01 22.67 -6.09
CA TRP A 145 20.86 22.22 -7.20
C TRP A 145 22.25 22.87 -7.19
N PHE A 146 22.41 24.04 -6.59
CA PHE A 146 23.71 24.72 -6.50
C PHE A 146 24.72 24.00 -5.58
N ILE A 147 24.27 23.00 -4.81
CA ILE A 147 25.13 22.11 -4.02
C ILE A 147 25.99 21.22 -4.95
N LEU A 148 25.48 20.85 -6.13
CA LEU A 148 26.18 19.97 -7.09
C LEU A 148 27.53 20.58 -7.55
N PRO A 149 28.59 19.77 -7.77
CA PRO A 149 29.84 20.20 -8.39
C PRO A 149 29.63 20.99 -9.69
N LYS A 150 30.58 21.87 -10.06
CA LYS A 150 30.40 22.77 -11.23
C LYS A 150 30.13 21.99 -12.52
N ASP A 151 30.84 20.89 -12.75
CA ASP A 151 30.71 20.08 -13.97
C ASP A 151 29.40 19.28 -14.00
N GLU A 152 28.95 18.78 -12.84
CA GLU A 152 27.64 18.15 -12.66
C GLU A 152 26.49 19.15 -12.87
N TYR A 153 26.61 20.36 -12.31
CA TYR A 153 25.62 21.42 -12.49
C TYR A 153 25.50 21.84 -13.96
N ASN A 154 26.63 22.01 -14.66
CA ASN A 154 26.65 22.30 -16.10
C ASN A 154 26.03 21.15 -16.92
N SER A 155 26.30 19.91 -16.53
CA SER A 155 25.70 18.72 -17.16
C SER A 155 24.18 18.65 -16.95
N LEU A 156 23.72 18.97 -15.73
CA LEU A 156 22.29 19.08 -15.41
C LEU A 156 21.61 20.19 -16.19
N LYS A 157 22.23 21.37 -16.30
CA LYS A 157 21.74 22.52 -17.08
C LYS A 157 21.50 22.14 -18.54
N ASN A 158 22.46 21.48 -19.18
CA ASN A 158 22.30 21.01 -20.57
C ASN A 158 21.16 19.97 -20.69
N LEU A 159 21.05 19.07 -19.71
CA LEU A 159 20.06 18.00 -19.71
C LEU A 159 18.62 18.48 -19.44
N ILE A 160 18.43 19.45 -18.54
CA ILE A 160 17.11 20.10 -18.34
C ILE A 160 16.69 20.87 -19.59
N HIS A 161 17.63 21.55 -20.26
CA HIS A 161 17.35 22.22 -21.53
C HIS A 161 16.96 21.23 -22.64
N GLU A 162 17.68 20.11 -22.80
CA GLU A 162 17.35 19.08 -23.80
C GLU A 162 15.99 18.41 -23.56
N LEU A 163 15.66 18.12 -22.30
CA LEU A 163 14.42 17.41 -21.93
C LEU A 163 13.19 18.32 -21.95
N PHE A 164 13.29 19.51 -21.36
CA PHE A 164 12.14 20.35 -21.00
C PHE A 164 12.16 21.74 -21.67
N GLY A 165 13.22 22.07 -22.44
CA GLY A 165 13.41 23.38 -23.05
C GLY A 165 13.73 24.51 -22.05
N LYS A 166 13.94 24.16 -20.77
CA LYS A 166 14.13 25.14 -19.68
C LYS A 166 15.60 25.48 -19.46
N ASN A 167 15.86 26.74 -19.17
CA ASN A 167 17.20 27.29 -18.96
C ASN A 167 17.47 27.44 -17.46
N LEU A 168 18.59 26.90 -16.99
CA LEU A 168 19.10 27.12 -15.64
C LEU A 168 20.03 28.35 -15.57
N PRO A 169 20.07 29.07 -14.44
CA PRO A 169 21.05 30.12 -14.14
C PRO A 169 22.50 29.65 -14.28
N GLU A 170 23.45 30.59 -14.22
CA GLU A 170 24.85 30.25 -13.99
C GLU A 170 25.11 30.01 -12.51
N LYS A 171 26.10 29.16 -12.19
CA LYS A 171 26.43 28.86 -10.78
C LYS A 171 26.92 30.10 -10.00
N SER A 172 27.43 31.12 -10.70
CA SER A 172 27.75 32.45 -10.15
C SER A 172 26.56 33.16 -9.53
N ASP A 173 25.36 32.91 -10.04
CA ASP A 173 24.17 33.71 -9.74
C ASP A 173 23.52 33.30 -8.40
N TYR A 174 24.05 32.25 -7.75
CA TYR A 174 23.51 31.67 -6.51
C TYR A 174 23.26 32.68 -5.40
N LEU A 175 24.25 33.53 -5.08
CA LEU A 175 24.13 34.52 -4.00
C LEU A 175 23.03 35.55 -4.29
N PHE A 176 22.90 35.95 -5.55
CA PHE A 176 21.88 36.87 -6.01
C PHE A 176 20.48 36.24 -5.96
N LEU A 177 20.33 34.99 -6.43
CA LEU A 177 19.05 34.27 -6.42
C LEU A 177 18.59 33.94 -4.99
N LYS A 178 19.51 33.54 -4.11
CA LYS A 178 19.21 33.25 -2.70
C LYS A 178 18.76 34.50 -1.93
N ASN A 179 19.37 35.65 -2.23
CA ASN A 179 19.09 36.92 -1.57
C ASN A 179 18.23 37.86 -2.44
N SER A 180 17.43 37.29 -3.37
CA SER A 180 16.64 38.08 -4.32
C SER A 180 15.67 39.01 -3.59
N PRO A 181 15.67 40.32 -3.88
CA PRO A 181 14.72 41.27 -3.29
C PRO A 181 13.32 41.19 -3.93
N ILE A 182 13.11 40.25 -4.85
CA ILE A 182 11.85 40.01 -5.57
C ILE A 182 11.46 38.54 -5.41
N GLU A 183 10.19 38.28 -5.10
CA GLU A 183 9.61 36.93 -5.13
C GLU A 183 9.72 36.36 -6.56
N LEU A 184 10.43 35.24 -6.68
CA LEU A 184 10.60 34.54 -7.95
C LEU A 184 9.47 33.50 -8.09
N PRO A 185 8.97 33.23 -9.31
CA PRO A 185 7.87 32.28 -9.51
C PRO A 185 8.24 30.89 -8.98
N GLU A 186 7.37 30.33 -8.13
CA GLU A 186 7.49 28.95 -7.65
C GLU A 186 7.16 27.97 -8.77
N TYR A 187 8.18 27.51 -9.50
CA TYR A 187 7.99 26.49 -10.51
C TYR A 187 7.73 25.13 -9.88
N SER A 188 6.54 24.58 -10.14
CA SER A 188 6.24 23.21 -9.78
C SER A 188 6.86 22.23 -10.78
N PHE A 189 7.49 21.17 -10.27
CA PHE A 189 7.88 20.02 -11.09
C PHE A 189 6.67 19.34 -11.76
N SER A 190 5.47 19.59 -11.22
CA SER A 190 4.18 19.22 -11.81
C SER A 190 3.83 19.98 -13.11
N ASP A 191 4.67 20.92 -13.55
CA ASP A 191 4.52 21.61 -14.85
C ASP A 191 5.54 21.17 -15.91
N LEU A 192 6.54 20.35 -15.55
CA LEU A 192 7.51 19.82 -16.52
C LEU A 192 6.84 18.91 -17.56
N ILE A 193 7.05 19.21 -18.85
CA ILE A 193 6.58 18.44 -20.00
C ILE A 193 7.79 18.16 -20.90
N LEU A 194 7.97 16.91 -21.34
CA LEU A 194 9.03 16.56 -22.29
C LEU A 194 8.75 17.18 -23.66
N VAL A 195 9.74 17.88 -24.21
CA VAL A 195 9.67 18.44 -25.58
C VAL A 195 9.59 17.31 -26.63
N LYS A 196 10.31 16.21 -26.39
CA LYS A 196 10.34 15.00 -27.24
C LYS A 196 10.88 13.81 -26.42
N PRO A 197 10.75 12.56 -26.91
CA PRO A 197 11.48 11.42 -26.35
C PRO A 197 12.99 11.60 -26.53
N VAL A 198 13.78 11.39 -25.47
CA VAL A 198 15.24 11.60 -25.46
C VAL A 198 15.96 10.31 -25.04
N LYS A 199 17.11 10.04 -25.65
CA LYS A 199 17.99 8.92 -25.30
C LYS A 199 19.22 9.43 -24.55
N MET A 200 19.38 9.03 -23.30
CA MET A 200 20.48 9.45 -22.42
C MET A 200 21.29 8.25 -21.89
N SER A 201 22.42 8.54 -21.25
CA SER A 201 23.25 7.53 -20.58
C SER A 201 22.77 7.26 -19.14
N ARG A 202 23.34 6.23 -18.51
CA ARG A 202 23.05 5.85 -17.12
C ARG A 202 23.54 6.90 -16.13
N GLU A 203 24.64 7.57 -16.44
CA GLU A 203 25.24 8.65 -15.66
C GLU A 203 24.35 9.91 -15.71
N SER A 204 23.92 10.30 -16.92
CA SER A 204 22.99 11.41 -17.14
C SER A 204 21.66 11.22 -16.39
N LEU A 205 21.08 10.02 -16.43
CA LEU A 205 19.85 9.75 -15.67
C LEU A 205 20.11 9.77 -14.16
N SER A 206 21.24 9.22 -13.70
CA SER A 206 21.58 9.21 -12.27
C SER A 206 21.72 10.63 -11.72
N LEU A 207 22.38 11.52 -12.47
CA LEU A 207 22.46 12.94 -12.16
C LEU A 207 21.08 13.59 -12.09
N LEU A 208 20.21 13.35 -13.09
CA LEU A 208 18.84 13.88 -13.10
C LEU A 208 18.05 13.44 -11.85
N ILE A 209 18.03 12.14 -11.55
CA ILE A 209 17.29 11.61 -10.40
C ILE A 209 17.86 12.13 -9.08
N ASN A 210 19.19 12.21 -8.94
CA ASN A 210 19.81 12.76 -7.74
C ASN A 210 19.47 14.24 -7.57
N SER A 211 19.45 15.02 -8.66
CA SER A 211 19.01 16.43 -8.61
C SER A 211 17.53 16.57 -8.21
N PHE A 212 16.65 15.65 -8.64
CA PHE A 212 15.24 15.62 -8.21
C PHE A 212 15.07 15.14 -6.76
N LYS A 213 15.93 14.27 -6.26
CA LYS A 213 15.96 13.88 -4.83
C LYS A 213 16.35 15.04 -3.91
N LEU A 214 17.31 15.89 -4.31
CA LEU A 214 17.72 17.07 -3.54
C LEU A 214 16.54 18.01 -3.26
N VAL A 215 15.70 18.24 -4.28
CA VAL A 215 14.49 19.10 -4.24
C VAL A 215 13.23 18.34 -3.82
N LYS A 216 13.37 17.11 -3.30
CA LYS A 216 12.30 16.23 -2.82
C LYS A 216 11.19 15.92 -3.86
N PHE A 217 11.46 16.07 -5.16
CA PHE A 217 10.49 15.74 -6.20
C PHE A 217 10.39 14.22 -6.40
N LYS A 218 9.32 13.63 -5.87
CA LYS A 218 9.07 12.17 -5.91
C LYS A 218 8.26 11.73 -7.14
N ASP A 219 7.38 12.59 -7.65
CA ASP A 219 6.38 12.21 -8.66
C ASP A 219 6.91 12.20 -10.11
N PHE A 220 8.23 12.20 -10.30
CA PHE A 220 8.87 12.14 -11.61
C PHE A 220 8.33 11.01 -12.51
N LEU A 221 8.17 9.81 -11.96
CA LEU A 221 7.67 8.66 -12.72
C LEU A 221 6.15 8.72 -12.99
N SER A 222 5.38 9.61 -12.35
CA SER A 222 3.95 9.76 -12.63
C SER A 222 3.68 10.26 -14.05
N LYS A 223 4.57 11.10 -14.58
CA LYS A 223 4.49 11.71 -15.91
C LYS A 223 5.31 11.02 -16.98
N PHE A 224 6.40 10.35 -16.58
CA PHE A 224 7.42 9.87 -17.50
C PHE A 224 7.62 8.36 -17.35
N ILE A 225 7.90 7.71 -18.49
CA ILE A 225 8.29 6.31 -18.56
C ILE A 225 9.74 6.24 -19.03
N LEU A 226 10.51 5.42 -18.33
CA LEU A 226 11.87 5.05 -18.64
C LEU A 226 11.90 3.62 -19.18
N SER A 227 12.72 3.42 -20.21
CA SER A 227 12.95 2.10 -20.82
C SER A 227 14.38 2.01 -21.33
N GLU A 228 14.96 0.81 -21.36
CA GLU A 228 16.32 0.60 -21.85
C GLU A 228 16.28 0.02 -23.27
N ILE A 229 16.98 0.66 -24.20
CA ILE A 229 17.04 0.29 -25.62
C ILE A 229 18.48 0.44 -26.10
N ASN A 230 19.12 -0.65 -26.52
CA ASN A 230 20.48 -0.68 -27.05
C ASN A 230 21.50 0.03 -26.13
N ASN A 231 21.51 -0.34 -24.84
CA ASN A 231 22.33 0.23 -23.76
C ASN A 231 22.18 1.75 -23.55
N LYS A 232 21.12 2.38 -24.09
CA LYS A 232 20.73 3.76 -23.78
C LYS A 232 19.36 3.78 -23.12
N ILE A 233 19.13 4.75 -22.26
CA ILE A 233 17.84 4.92 -21.60
C ILE A 233 17.00 5.89 -22.41
N LEU A 234 15.85 5.43 -22.87
CA LEU A 234 14.81 6.26 -23.47
C LEU A 234 13.88 6.78 -22.36
N ILE A 235 13.82 8.09 -22.22
CA ILE A 235 12.76 8.77 -21.47
C ILE A 235 11.69 9.28 -22.44
N ARG A 236 10.42 9.08 -22.08
CA ARG A 236 9.25 9.57 -22.83
C ARG A 236 8.11 9.91 -21.89
N SER A 237 7.13 10.67 -22.38
CA SER A 237 5.86 10.87 -21.67
C SER A 237 5.13 9.53 -21.48
N ARG A 238 4.52 9.36 -20.31
CA ARG A 238 3.64 8.24 -19.97
C ARG A 238 2.35 8.35 -20.79
N LYS A 239 1.84 7.23 -21.31
CA LYS A 239 0.52 7.14 -21.93
C LYS A 239 -0.53 6.75 -20.87
N ASN A 240 -1.80 7.05 -21.14
CA ASN A 240 -2.90 6.66 -20.26
C ASN A 240 -2.90 5.14 -20.01
N GLY A 241 -2.98 4.74 -18.73
CA GLY A 241 -2.98 3.34 -18.30
C GLY A 241 -1.59 2.69 -18.16
N GLU A 242 -0.50 3.34 -18.59
CA GLU A 242 0.85 2.78 -18.41
C GLU A 242 1.34 2.93 -16.97
N SER A 243 1.99 1.89 -16.45
CA SER A 243 2.68 1.88 -15.15
C SER A 243 4.11 1.39 -15.29
N GLN A 244 5.03 2.05 -14.57
CA GLN A 244 6.43 1.65 -14.48
C GLN A 244 6.58 0.53 -13.45
N VAL A 245 7.31 -0.53 -13.80
CA VAL A 245 7.58 -1.70 -12.94
C VAL A 245 9.06 -2.02 -12.90
N TYR A 246 9.55 -2.60 -11.79
CA TYR A 246 10.96 -2.95 -11.61
C TYR A 246 11.15 -4.44 -11.30
N PHE A 247 11.83 -5.14 -12.21
CA PHE A 247 12.13 -6.58 -12.11
C PHE A 247 13.34 -6.95 -13.00
N GLU A 248 14.01 -8.07 -12.68
CA GLU A 248 15.16 -8.58 -13.43
C GLU A 248 14.75 -9.29 -14.74
N GLU A 249 15.56 -9.15 -15.79
CA GLU A 249 15.22 -9.68 -17.14
C GLU A 249 15.01 -11.19 -17.17
N SER A 250 15.78 -11.91 -16.35
CA SER A 250 15.80 -13.36 -16.16
C SER A 250 14.71 -13.90 -15.22
N SER A 251 13.92 -13.05 -14.56
CA SER A 251 12.88 -13.50 -13.63
C SER A 251 11.67 -14.11 -14.35
N LEU A 252 10.97 -15.06 -13.71
CA LEU A 252 9.69 -15.58 -14.26
C LEU A 252 8.64 -14.47 -14.46
N VAL A 253 8.68 -13.45 -13.60
CA VAL A 253 7.86 -12.23 -13.68
C VAL A 253 8.04 -11.51 -15.02
N SER A 254 9.26 -11.53 -15.57
CA SER A 254 9.57 -10.99 -16.92
C SER A 254 8.74 -11.65 -18.01
N ASN A 255 8.66 -12.98 -18.00
CA ASN A 255 7.93 -13.74 -19.01
C ASN A 255 6.43 -13.52 -18.89
N TYR A 256 5.88 -13.57 -17.67
CA TYR A 256 4.46 -13.31 -17.42
C TYR A 256 4.03 -11.91 -17.86
N ILE A 257 4.80 -10.87 -17.53
CA ILE A 257 4.51 -9.49 -17.92
C ILE A 257 4.60 -9.30 -19.44
N LYS A 258 5.57 -9.93 -20.12
CA LYS A 258 5.69 -9.88 -21.58
C LYS A 258 4.50 -10.54 -22.29
N SER A 259 4.00 -11.66 -21.77
CA SER A 259 2.87 -12.38 -22.35
C SER A 259 1.54 -11.62 -22.17
N HIS A 260 1.29 -11.11 -20.96
CA HIS A 260 -0.05 -10.64 -20.57
C HIS A 260 -0.19 -9.12 -20.41
N TYR A 261 0.91 -8.41 -20.16
CA TYR A 261 0.91 -7.01 -19.69
C TYR A 261 1.78 -6.04 -20.50
N ASN A 262 2.38 -6.46 -21.62
CA ASN A 262 3.31 -5.67 -22.44
C ASN A 262 2.75 -4.29 -22.91
N HIS A 263 1.42 -4.13 -22.95
CA HIS A 263 0.75 -2.87 -23.31
C HIS A 263 0.50 -1.93 -22.11
N LYS A 264 0.62 -2.41 -20.87
CA LYS A 264 0.21 -1.75 -19.61
C LYS A 264 1.39 -1.53 -18.66
N LEU A 265 2.26 -2.53 -18.50
CA LEU A 265 3.39 -2.51 -17.58
C LEU A 265 4.71 -2.37 -18.33
N VAL A 266 5.44 -1.28 -18.08
CA VAL A 266 6.72 -1.00 -18.73
C VAL A 266 7.87 -1.22 -17.75
N LYS A 267 8.79 -2.12 -18.12
CA LYS A 267 10.01 -2.38 -17.34
C LYS A 267 10.91 -1.14 -17.30
N ALA A 268 11.34 -0.77 -16.09
CA ALA A 268 12.36 0.25 -15.86
C ALA A 268 13.78 -0.28 -16.12
N PRO A 269 14.73 0.61 -16.48
CA PRO A 269 16.16 0.29 -16.48
C PRO A 269 16.61 -0.20 -15.09
N VAL A 270 17.37 -1.29 -15.06
CA VAL A 270 17.89 -1.87 -13.80
C VAL A 270 18.99 -0.96 -13.25
N MET A 271 18.64 -0.15 -12.25
CA MET A 271 19.48 0.86 -11.60
C MET A 271 19.04 1.08 -10.15
N SER A 272 19.97 0.96 -9.21
CA SER A 272 19.72 1.20 -7.76
C SER A 272 19.20 2.59 -7.44
N VAL A 273 19.49 3.59 -8.28
CA VAL A 273 19.00 4.97 -8.12
C VAL A 273 17.49 5.09 -8.42
N LEU A 274 16.96 4.23 -9.31
CA LEU A 274 15.55 4.19 -9.73
C LEU A 274 14.67 3.33 -8.82
N GLU A 275 15.18 2.21 -8.34
CA GLU A 275 14.42 1.21 -7.59
C GLU A 275 13.61 1.79 -6.41
N PRO A 276 14.08 2.77 -5.61
CA PRO A 276 13.30 3.37 -4.53
C PRO A 276 12.10 4.22 -4.99
N LEU A 277 12.08 4.63 -6.27
CA LEU A 277 11.02 5.49 -6.84
C LEU A 277 9.87 4.67 -7.45
N ILE A 278 10.04 3.37 -7.61
CA ILE A 278 9.07 2.48 -8.26
C ILE A 278 8.34 1.68 -7.18
N ALA A 279 7.02 1.93 -7.05
CA ALA A 279 6.18 1.22 -6.11
C ALA A 279 5.96 -0.25 -6.51
N LEU A 280 5.74 -0.52 -7.81
CA LEU A 280 5.50 -1.87 -8.33
C LEU A 280 6.81 -2.62 -8.57
N LYS A 281 7.29 -3.29 -7.51
CA LYS A 281 8.49 -4.12 -7.50
C LYS A 281 8.38 -5.26 -6.48
N GLY A 282 9.19 -6.31 -6.64
CA GLY A 282 9.23 -7.44 -5.69
C GLY A 282 7.85 -8.03 -5.42
N GLU A 283 7.52 -8.27 -4.14
CA GLU A 283 6.22 -8.82 -3.74
C GLU A 283 5.03 -7.92 -4.15
N GLU A 284 5.15 -6.59 -4.08
CA GLU A 284 4.03 -5.69 -4.43
C GLU A 284 3.69 -5.73 -5.93
N LEU A 285 4.68 -6.00 -6.79
CA LEU A 285 4.41 -6.29 -8.20
C LEU A 285 3.63 -7.60 -8.36
N VAL A 286 3.96 -8.65 -7.60
CA VAL A 286 3.23 -9.92 -7.66
C VAL A 286 1.81 -9.77 -7.12
N ARG A 287 1.60 -9.04 -6.01
CA ARG A 287 0.26 -8.73 -5.50
C ARG A 287 -0.58 -7.99 -6.53
N TYR A 288 -0.03 -6.98 -7.19
CA TYR A 288 -0.71 -6.28 -8.29
C TYR A 288 -1.14 -7.23 -9.42
N LEU A 289 -0.30 -8.21 -9.80
CA LEU A 289 -0.64 -9.20 -10.82
C LEU A 289 -1.73 -10.19 -10.37
N VAL A 290 -1.82 -10.50 -9.07
CA VAL A 290 -2.90 -11.30 -8.47
C VAL A 290 -4.19 -10.47 -8.34
N ASP A 291 -4.10 -9.18 -8.06
CA ASP A 291 -5.26 -8.27 -7.99
C ASP A 291 -5.92 -8.05 -9.36
N ASP A 292 -5.14 -7.89 -10.42
CA ASP A 292 -5.65 -7.74 -11.80
C ASP A 292 -6.12 -9.07 -12.42
N LEU A 293 -5.85 -10.22 -11.78
CA LEU A 293 -6.25 -11.55 -12.29
C LEU A 293 -7.78 -11.73 -12.24
N GLU A 294 -8.36 -12.05 -13.39
CA GLU A 294 -9.68 -12.66 -13.50
C GLU A 294 -9.53 -14.19 -13.50
N VAL A 295 -10.13 -14.90 -12.54
CA VAL A 295 -9.98 -16.38 -12.37
C VAL A 295 -10.52 -17.18 -13.57
N GLN A 296 -11.37 -16.57 -14.41
CA GLN A 296 -11.88 -17.17 -15.64
C GLN A 296 -10.88 -17.08 -16.81
N ASP A 297 -9.83 -16.25 -16.71
CA ASP A 297 -8.72 -16.21 -17.65
C ASP A 297 -7.73 -17.35 -17.31
N LEU A 298 -8.09 -18.56 -17.77
CA LEU A 298 -7.38 -19.81 -17.44
C LEU A 298 -5.89 -19.77 -17.83
N VAL A 299 -5.54 -19.04 -18.89
CA VAL A 299 -4.14 -18.89 -19.34
C VAL A 299 -3.36 -18.04 -18.33
N LYS A 300 -3.87 -16.86 -17.97
CA LYS A 300 -3.24 -16.03 -16.92
C LYS A 300 -3.17 -16.75 -15.58
N LEU A 301 -4.24 -17.44 -15.19
CA LEU A 301 -4.27 -18.20 -13.93
C LEU A 301 -3.17 -19.28 -13.90
N THR A 302 -3.01 -20.03 -14.99
CA THR A 302 -2.02 -21.12 -15.08
C THR A 302 -0.59 -20.56 -15.07
N ASP A 303 -0.30 -19.55 -15.87
CA ASP A 303 1.03 -18.93 -15.92
C ASP A 303 1.40 -18.22 -14.60
N LEU A 304 0.42 -17.60 -13.91
CA LEU A 304 0.64 -16.94 -12.62
C LEU A 304 0.81 -17.94 -11.48
N ALA A 305 0.11 -19.07 -11.53
CA ALA A 305 0.29 -20.18 -10.59
C ALA A 305 1.72 -20.73 -10.68
N GLU A 306 2.21 -21.01 -11.88
CA GLU A 306 3.59 -21.50 -12.12
C GLU A 306 4.64 -20.50 -11.62
N LEU A 307 4.43 -19.20 -11.86
CA LEU A 307 5.27 -18.13 -11.31
C LEU A 307 5.26 -18.11 -9.77
N THR A 308 4.10 -18.30 -9.14
CA THR A 308 3.91 -18.13 -7.69
C THR A 308 4.41 -19.33 -6.88
N ILE A 309 4.48 -20.52 -7.48
CA ILE A 309 5.07 -21.73 -6.87
C ILE A 309 6.50 -21.50 -6.36
N GLN A 310 7.28 -20.65 -7.03
CA GLN A 310 8.69 -20.35 -6.66
C GLN A 310 8.85 -19.19 -5.66
N LEU A 311 7.75 -18.62 -5.15
CA LEU A 311 7.76 -17.45 -4.27
C LEU A 311 7.48 -17.81 -2.79
N SER A 312 7.32 -16.78 -1.95
CA SER A 312 6.98 -16.94 -0.53
C SER A 312 5.59 -17.54 -0.33
N ASP A 313 5.40 -18.34 0.73
CA ASP A 313 4.10 -18.93 1.09
C ASP A 313 3.01 -17.86 1.30
N THR A 314 3.39 -16.65 1.71
CA THR A 314 2.50 -15.48 1.78
C THR A 314 1.86 -15.17 0.43
N LEU A 315 2.64 -15.19 -0.67
CA LEU A 315 2.14 -14.91 -2.01
C LEU A 315 1.38 -16.11 -2.60
N LYS A 316 1.81 -17.34 -2.33
CA LYS A 316 1.05 -18.57 -2.65
C LYS A 316 -0.35 -18.51 -2.04
N MET A 317 -0.43 -18.21 -0.73
CA MET A 317 -1.70 -18.04 -0.02
C MET A 317 -2.55 -16.88 -0.56
N TYR A 318 -1.94 -15.78 -0.99
CA TYR A 318 -2.67 -14.66 -1.58
C TYR A 318 -3.37 -15.06 -2.89
N LEU A 319 -2.68 -15.80 -3.77
CA LEU A 319 -3.29 -16.33 -5.00
C LEU A 319 -4.34 -17.41 -4.70
N ILE A 320 -4.11 -18.29 -3.72
CA ILE A 320 -5.12 -19.27 -3.26
C ILE A 320 -6.42 -18.58 -2.81
N ILE A 321 -6.31 -17.49 -2.04
CA ILE A 321 -7.46 -16.69 -1.59
C ILE A 321 -8.17 -16.00 -2.76
N LYS A 322 -7.40 -15.52 -3.76
CA LYS A 322 -7.94 -14.92 -4.99
C LYS A 322 -8.73 -15.91 -5.86
N ILE A 323 -8.28 -17.16 -5.97
CA ILE A 323 -9.00 -18.24 -6.66
C ILE A 323 -10.32 -18.55 -5.94
N GLY A 324 -10.29 -18.62 -4.60
CA GLY A 324 -11.46 -18.84 -3.77
C GLY A 324 -12.00 -20.28 -3.84
N HIS A 325 -13.28 -20.45 -3.46
CA HIS A 325 -13.90 -21.76 -3.35
C HIS A 325 -14.32 -22.33 -4.72
N VAL A 326 -13.87 -23.55 -5.01
CA VAL A 326 -14.17 -24.33 -6.22
C VAL A 326 -15.24 -25.38 -5.92
N GLU A 327 -16.43 -25.20 -6.48
CA GLU A 327 -17.48 -26.23 -6.53
C GLU A 327 -17.28 -27.10 -7.78
N PHE A 328 -16.50 -28.17 -7.68
CA PHE A 328 -16.16 -29.02 -8.82
C PHE A 328 -17.35 -29.92 -9.20
N ASN A 329 -17.82 -29.84 -10.44
CA ASN A 329 -18.95 -30.63 -10.90
C ASN A 329 -18.49 -31.95 -11.54
N MET A 330 -18.79 -33.07 -10.87
CA MET A 330 -18.33 -34.41 -11.29
C MET A 330 -18.83 -34.82 -12.69
N LYS A 331 -19.92 -34.22 -13.18
CA LYS A 331 -20.50 -34.52 -14.50
C LYS A 331 -19.90 -33.67 -15.62
N THR A 332 -19.71 -32.37 -15.38
CA THR A 332 -19.24 -31.43 -16.42
C THR A 332 -17.73 -31.21 -16.41
N LYS A 333 -17.07 -31.38 -15.26
CA LYS A 333 -15.61 -31.25 -15.06
C LYS A 333 -15.00 -29.93 -15.54
N LYS A 334 -15.81 -28.88 -15.73
CA LYS A 334 -15.37 -27.58 -16.29
C LYS A 334 -14.44 -26.84 -15.35
N GLU A 335 -14.56 -27.11 -14.06
CA GLU A 335 -13.79 -26.47 -13.00
C GLU A 335 -12.39 -27.10 -12.85
N LEU A 336 -12.06 -28.13 -13.65
CA LEU A 336 -10.75 -28.81 -13.63
C LEU A 336 -9.60 -27.86 -13.94
N ASP A 337 -9.79 -26.95 -14.91
CA ASP A 337 -8.76 -26.01 -15.36
C ASP A 337 -8.45 -24.92 -14.31
N VAL A 338 -9.34 -24.72 -13.32
CA VAL A 338 -9.10 -23.86 -12.15
C VAL A 338 -8.55 -24.68 -10.98
N LEU A 339 -9.04 -25.92 -10.81
CA LEU A 339 -8.63 -26.82 -9.74
C LEU A 339 -7.18 -27.31 -9.86
N VAL A 340 -6.69 -27.54 -11.08
CA VAL A 340 -5.30 -27.96 -11.33
C VAL A 340 -4.29 -26.89 -10.86
N PRO A 341 -4.38 -25.60 -11.28
CA PRO A 341 -3.57 -24.52 -10.71
C PRO A 341 -3.67 -24.41 -9.18
N LEU A 342 -4.89 -24.48 -8.62
CA LEU A 342 -5.11 -24.41 -7.17
C LEU A 342 -4.35 -25.53 -6.43
N ILE A 343 -4.44 -26.78 -6.89
CA ILE A 343 -3.74 -27.91 -6.29
C ILE A 343 -2.21 -27.78 -6.46
N LYS A 344 -1.71 -27.33 -7.63
CA LYS A 344 -0.26 -27.09 -7.83
C LYS A 344 0.28 -26.09 -6.80
N ILE A 345 -0.41 -24.97 -6.56
CA ILE A 345 0.01 -23.96 -5.57
C ILE A 345 -0.06 -24.52 -4.14
N LEU A 346 -1.12 -25.26 -3.80
CA LEU A 346 -1.28 -25.89 -2.48
C LEU A 346 -0.18 -26.94 -2.19
N LEU A 347 0.21 -27.74 -3.19
CA LEU A 347 1.32 -28.69 -3.06
C LEU A 347 2.68 -28.00 -2.87
N ALA A 348 2.82 -26.76 -3.34
CA ALA A 348 4.04 -25.97 -3.23
C ALA A 348 4.18 -25.22 -1.90
N LEU A 349 3.18 -25.25 -1.01
CA LEU A 349 3.30 -24.71 0.35
C LEU A 349 4.26 -25.56 1.20
N ASP A 350 5.06 -24.91 2.04
CA ASP A 350 6.03 -25.61 2.91
C ASP A 350 5.30 -26.39 4.02
N ASN A 351 4.17 -25.86 4.50
CA ASN A 351 3.36 -26.50 5.54
C ASN A 351 2.21 -27.32 4.95
N THR A 352 2.39 -28.64 4.91
CA THR A 352 1.39 -29.60 4.42
C THR A 352 0.06 -29.52 5.18
N ASN A 353 0.06 -29.29 6.50
CA ASN A 353 -1.18 -29.19 7.27
C ASN A 353 -1.97 -27.93 6.90
N THR A 354 -1.29 -26.80 6.70
CA THR A 354 -1.92 -25.58 6.17
C THR A 354 -2.50 -25.81 4.77
N ALA A 355 -1.81 -26.58 3.92
CA ALA A 355 -2.33 -26.95 2.61
C ALA A 355 -3.59 -27.85 2.70
N LYS A 356 -3.54 -28.92 3.52
CA LYS A 356 -4.69 -29.83 3.79
C LYS A 356 -5.91 -29.04 4.31
N GLU A 357 -5.70 -28.12 5.26
CA GLU A 357 -6.76 -27.28 5.82
C GLU A 357 -7.40 -26.34 4.79
N ASN A 358 -6.60 -25.72 3.93
CA ASN A 358 -7.12 -24.82 2.92
C ASN A 358 -7.86 -25.58 1.82
N LEU A 359 -7.35 -26.72 1.35
CA LEU A 359 -8.10 -27.56 0.41
C LEU A 359 -9.47 -27.99 0.96
N ASN A 360 -9.52 -28.41 2.24
CA ASN A 360 -10.78 -28.76 2.92
C ASN A 360 -11.81 -27.61 2.98
N LYS A 361 -11.35 -26.36 3.00
CA LYS A 361 -12.21 -25.15 3.03
C LYS A 361 -12.62 -24.71 1.61
N LEU A 362 -11.77 -24.93 0.61
CA LEU A 362 -11.91 -24.39 -0.74
C LEU A 362 -12.54 -25.37 -1.74
N LEU A 363 -12.43 -26.70 -1.54
CA LEU A 363 -12.99 -27.69 -2.47
C LEU A 363 -14.30 -28.30 -1.96
N SER A 364 -15.31 -28.30 -2.82
CA SER A 364 -16.48 -29.19 -2.68
C SER A 364 -16.85 -29.84 -4.01
N LEU A 365 -17.45 -31.02 -3.95
CA LEU A 365 -17.81 -31.82 -5.12
C LEU A 365 -19.33 -31.84 -5.31
N LYS A 366 -19.80 -31.35 -6.46
CA LYS A 366 -21.19 -31.42 -6.88
C LYS A 366 -21.43 -32.68 -7.72
N ILE A 367 -22.25 -33.60 -7.22
CA ILE A 367 -22.60 -34.85 -7.92
C ILE A 367 -23.92 -34.69 -8.70
N ASP A 368 -24.87 -33.96 -8.12
CA ASP A 368 -26.16 -33.67 -8.72
C ASP A 368 -26.67 -32.27 -8.31
N GLN A 369 -27.94 -31.96 -8.59
CA GLN A 369 -28.52 -30.64 -8.32
C GLN A 369 -28.69 -30.32 -6.81
N LYS A 370 -28.65 -31.32 -5.93
CA LYS A 370 -28.91 -31.22 -4.49
C LYS A 370 -27.74 -31.75 -3.64
N THR A 371 -26.94 -32.68 -4.18
CA THR A 371 -25.84 -33.31 -3.46
C THR A 371 -24.51 -32.60 -3.70
N ILE A 372 -24.07 -31.86 -2.67
CA ILE A 372 -22.70 -31.33 -2.55
C ILE A 372 -21.99 -32.10 -1.43
N LEU A 373 -20.78 -32.58 -1.71
CA LEU A 373 -19.91 -33.27 -0.75
C LEU A 373 -18.69 -32.40 -0.43
N ARG A 374 -18.17 -32.53 0.79
CA ARG A 374 -16.91 -31.91 1.21
C ARG A 374 -15.92 -32.99 1.65
N LEU A 375 -14.63 -32.70 1.61
CA LEU A 375 -13.59 -33.68 1.96
C LEU A 375 -13.72 -34.22 3.40
N GLN A 376 -14.18 -33.38 4.34
CA GLN A 376 -14.60 -33.79 5.69
C GLN A 376 -15.66 -34.92 5.73
N ASP A 377 -16.49 -35.09 4.69
CA ASP A 377 -17.51 -36.14 4.52
C ASP A 377 -16.93 -37.52 4.19
N VAL A 378 -15.70 -37.59 3.67
CA VAL A 378 -15.06 -38.87 3.35
C VAL A 378 -14.90 -39.69 4.64
N VAL A 379 -15.34 -40.94 4.62
CA VAL A 379 -15.00 -41.96 5.62
C VAL A 379 -14.01 -42.91 4.94
N TYR A 380 -12.76 -42.89 5.39
CA TYR A 380 -11.70 -43.74 4.86
C TYR A 380 -11.22 -44.67 5.98
N PHE A 381 -11.70 -45.91 5.97
CA PHE A 381 -11.41 -46.89 7.01
C PHE A 381 -11.17 -48.25 6.37
N ASN A 382 -10.14 -48.96 6.83
CA ASN A 382 -9.66 -50.18 6.18
C ASN A 382 -10.53 -51.40 6.50
N ASP A 383 -11.01 -51.47 7.74
CA ASP A 383 -11.60 -52.70 8.27
C ASP A 383 -13.13 -52.67 8.22
N SER A 384 -13.75 -53.84 8.04
CA SER A 384 -15.21 -53.95 8.12
C SER A 384 -15.73 -53.88 9.56
N GLN A 385 -14.85 -54.04 10.56
CA GLN A 385 -15.18 -54.09 11.97
C GLN A 385 -14.39 -53.05 12.75
N ILE A 386 -15.04 -52.38 13.70
CA ILE A 386 -14.41 -51.47 14.66
C ILE A 386 -14.42 -52.16 16.02
N TYR A 387 -13.25 -52.33 16.62
CA TYR A 387 -13.06 -53.06 17.87
C TYR A 387 -12.92 -52.12 19.08
N PHE A 388 -13.41 -52.57 20.23
CA PHE A 388 -13.33 -51.87 21.51
C PHE A 388 -13.01 -52.84 22.67
N GLY A 389 -12.39 -52.31 23.72
CA GLY A 389 -11.93 -53.05 24.90
C GLY A 389 -10.52 -53.63 24.74
N ASP A 390 -9.84 -53.87 25.86
CA ASP A 390 -8.41 -54.23 25.89
C ASP A 390 -8.05 -55.54 25.15
N GLN A 391 -9.04 -56.42 24.94
CA GLN A 391 -8.92 -57.67 24.18
C GLN A 391 -9.79 -57.70 22.90
N ASN A 392 -10.22 -56.54 22.39
CA ASN A 392 -11.12 -56.42 21.23
C ASN A 392 -12.45 -57.17 21.41
N GLU A 393 -12.96 -57.22 22.64
CA GLU A 393 -14.12 -58.00 23.07
C GLU A 393 -15.45 -57.55 22.45
N TYR A 394 -15.55 -56.28 22.07
CA TYR A 394 -16.74 -55.67 21.47
C TYR A 394 -16.40 -55.22 20.05
N ASN A 395 -17.28 -55.50 19.10
CA ASN A 395 -17.15 -55.03 17.72
C ASN A 395 -18.47 -54.47 17.18
N LEU A 396 -18.34 -53.60 16.16
CA LEU A 396 -19.44 -53.07 15.36
C LEU A 396 -19.02 -53.05 13.89
N ASN A 397 -19.94 -53.34 12.97
CA ASN A 397 -19.66 -53.22 11.55
C ASN A 397 -19.65 -51.73 11.15
N ILE A 398 -18.69 -51.32 10.33
CA ILE A 398 -18.66 -49.95 9.76
C ILE A 398 -19.97 -49.59 9.02
N THR A 399 -20.67 -50.60 8.47
CA THR A 399 -21.99 -50.42 7.83
C THR A 399 -23.14 -50.11 8.79
N ASP A 400 -22.98 -50.41 10.08
CA ASP A 400 -23.97 -50.08 11.11
C ASP A 400 -23.93 -48.59 11.48
N LEU A 401 -22.78 -47.94 11.22
CA LEU A 401 -22.53 -46.51 11.43
C LEU A 401 -22.87 -45.69 10.18
N PHE A 402 -22.46 -46.16 8.99
CA PHE A 402 -22.53 -45.43 7.72
C PHE A 402 -23.22 -46.25 6.62
N SER A 403 -24.04 -45.63 5.77
CA SER A 403 -24.61 -46.30 4.60
C SER A 403 -23.57 -46.52 3.51
N SER A 404 -23.84 -47.47 2.59
CA SER A 404 -23.00 -47.74 1.43
C SER A 404 -22.70 -46.47 0.61
N ASP A 405 -23.68 -45.58 0.44
CA ASP A 405 -23.49 -44.30 -0.24
C ASP A 405 -22.50 -43.37 0.47
N GLN A 406 -22.47 -43.41 1.82
CA GLN A 406 -21.55 -42.60 2.64
C GLN A 406 -20.12 -43.14 2.59
N LEU A 407 -19.97 -44.48 2.61
CA LEU A 407 -18.67 -45.14 2.45
C LEU A 407 -18.13 -44.96 1.03
N GLY A 408 -19.00 -44.95 0.01
CA GLY A 408 -18.64 -44.68 -1.38
C GLY A 408 -18.19 -43.26 -1.70
N ILE A 409 -18.28 -42.31 -0.76
CA ILE A 409 -17.90 -40.89 -0.98
C ILE A 409 -16.43 -40.74 -1.37
N ILE A 410 -15.55 -41.58 -0.84
CA ILE A 410 -14.11 -41.55 -1.15
C ILE A 410 -13.85 -41.64 -2.66
N ASN A 411 -14.62 -42.46 -3.38
CA ASN A 411 -14.43 -42.72 -4.82
C ASN A 411 -14.55 -41.45 -5.67
N TYR A 412 -15.38 -40.47 -5.26
CA TYR A 412 -15.48 -39.18 -5.95
C TYR A 412 -14.22 -38.33 -5.76
N PHE A 413 -13.63 -38.35 -4.56
CA PHE A 413 -12.37 -37.63 -4.29
C PHE A 413 -11.18 -38.33 -4.93
N GLU A 414 -11.10 -39.66 -4.92
CA GLU A 414 -10.11 -40.44 -5.69
C GLU A 414 -10.17 -40.11 -7.19
N SER A 415 -11.38 -40.05 -7.77
CA SER A 415 -11.57 -39.65 -9.18
C SER A 415 -11.05 -38.23 -9.47
N VAL A 416 -11.19 -37.31 -8.51
CA VAL A 416 -10.66 -35.93 -8.64
C VAL A 416 -9.14 -35.91 -8.51
N MET A 417 -8.56 -36.69 -7.58
CA MET A 417 -7.11 -36.85 -7.44
C MET A 417 -6.48 -37.47 -8.69
N GLU A 418 -7.14 -38.44 -9.32
CA GLU A 418 -6.69 -39.04 -10.58
C GLU A 418 -6.66 -38.00 -11.72
N LEU A 419 -7.76 -37.27 -11.91
CA LEU A 419 -7.88 -36.22 -12.95
C LEU A 419 -6.86 -35.08 -12.78
N THR A 420 -6.52 -34.71 -11.54
CA THR A 420 -5.54 -33.66 -11.27
C THR A 420 -4.11 -34.18 -11.28
N SER A 421 -3.89 -35.47 -11.00
CA SER A 421 -2.56 -36.11 -11.12
C SER A 421 -2.17 -36.41 -12.56
N SER A 422 -3.12 -36.84 -13.41
CA SER A 422 -2.84 -37.13 -14.83
C SER A 422 -2.44 -35.89 -15.63
N ASN A 423 -2.95 -34.71 -15.24
CA ASN A 423 -2.62 -33.42 -15.83
C ASN A 423 -1.33 -32.84 -15.22
N GLU A 424 -0.20 -33.48 -15.54
CA GLU A 424 1.19 -33.05 -15.24
C GLU A 424 1.74 -33.29 -13.83
N MET A 425 0.93 -33.61 -12.81
CA MET A 425 1.45 -33.82 -11.44
C MET A 425 1.95 -35.25 -11.21
N ARG A 426 3.27 -35.45 -11.35
CA ARG A 426 3.96 -36.75 -11.11
C ARG A 426 4.03 -37.19 -9.63
N GLU A 427 3.11 -36.72 -8.79
CA GLU A 427 3.20 -36.80 -7.33
C GLU A 427 1.89 -37.30 -6.67
N VAL A 428 1.31 -38.39 -7.20
CA VAL A 428 0.06 -38.99 -6.70
C VAL A 428 0.03 -39.15 -5.17
N GLU A 429 1.16 -39.53 -4.56
CA GLU A 429 1.26 -39.66 -3.11
C GLU A 429 1.17 -38.31 -2.37
N ARG A 430 1.77 -37.23 -2.91
CA ARG A 430 1.64 -35.88 -2.32
C ARG A 430 0.24 -35.30 -2.53
N VAL A 431 -0.41 -35.59 -3.66
CA VAL A 431 -1.83 -35.28 -3.88
C VAL A 431 -2.69 -36.01 -2.83
N ARG A 432 -2.49 -37.32 -2.66
CA ARG A 432 -3.21 -38.11 -1.64
C ARG A 432 -3.02 -37.59 -0.22
N LYS A 433 -1.79 -37.18 0.13
CA LYS A 433 -1.46 -36.50 1.39
C LYS A 433 -2.18 -35.16 1.52
N LEU A 434 -2.22 -34.33 0.47
CA LEU A 434 -2.93 -33.05 0.47
C LEU A 434 -4.44 -33.21 0.70
N PHE A 435 -5.04 -34.28 0.20
CA PHE A 435 -6.45 -34.62 0.46
C PHE A 435 -6.66 -35.28 1.84
N GLY A 436 -5.62 -35.57 2.62
CA GLY A 436 -5.76 -36.24 3.92
C GLY A 436 -6.27 -37.67 3.81
N LEU A 437 -5.98 -38.35 2.69
CA LEU A 437 -6.36 -39.75 2.41
C LEU A 437 -5.12 -40.67 2.44
N ASP A 438 -4.03 -40.17 3.02
CA ASP A 438 -2.77 -40.86 3.29
C ASP A 438 -2.86 -41.85 4.48
N GLU A 439 -3.74 -41.58 5.44
CA GLU A 439 -3.93 -42.40 6.65
C GLU A 439 -5.41 -42.76 6.84
N PHE A 440 -5.70 -43.93 7.39
CA PHE A 440 -7.06 -44.35 7.71
C PHE A 440 -7.60 -43.59 8.93
N ASN A 441 -8.90 -43.32 8.95
CA ASN A 441 -9.53 -42.60 10.04
C ASN A 441 -9.47 -43.37 11.36
N THR A 442 -9.03 -42.68 12.41
CA THR A 442 -9.03 -43.21 13.77
C THR A 442 -10.45 -43.37 14.31
N ILE A 443 -10.62 -44.18 15.37
CA ILE A 443 -11.93 -44.34 16.06
C ILE A 443 -12.50 -42.97 16.50
N THR A 444 -11.63 -42.05 16.95
CA THR A 444 -11.99 -40.68 17.32
C THR A 444 -12.48 -39.86 16.12
N GLU A 445 -11.87 -40.01 14.95
CA GLU A 445 -12.32 -39.34 13.73
C GLU A 445 -13.61 -39.93 13.18
N LEU A 446 -13.77 -41.25 13.25
CA LEU A 446 -15.04 -41.92 12.92
C LEU A 446 -16.17 -41.38 13.81
N HIS A 447 -15.93 -41.20 15.11
CA HIS A 447 -16.88 -40.58 16.03
C HIS A 447 -17.26 -39.15 15.61
N GLN A 448 -16.27 -38.30 15.32
CA GLN A 448 -16.50 -36.92 14.87
C GLN A 448 -17.28 -36.87 13.55
N LYS A 449 -16.89 -37.68 12.56
CA LYS A 449 -17.57 -37.78 11.26
C LYS A 449 -18.99 -38.28 11.43
N MET A 450 -19.21 -39.33 12.22
CA MET A 450 -20.54 -39.89 12.50
C MET A 450 -21.46 -38.87 13.18
N ASN A 451 -21.00 -38.19 14.24
CA ASN A 451 -21.78 -37.14 14.91
C ASN A 451 -22.16 -36.00 13.96
N ARG A 452 -21.24 -35.60 13.08
CA ARG A 452 -21.48 -34.60 12.04
C ARG A 452 -22.52 -35.08 11.02
N TYR A 453 -22.52 -36.36 10.65
CA TYR A 453 -23.55 -36.96 9.80
C TYR A 453 -24.92 -37.01 10.47
N ILE A 454 -24.98 -37.38 11.76
CA ILE A 454 -26.21 -37.39 12.55
C ILE A 454 -26.83 -35.98 12.57
N ALA A 455 -26.01 -34.96 12.87
CA ALA A 455 -26.44 -33.56 12.91
C ALA A 455 -26.86 -32.99 11.54
N THR A 456 -26.10 -33.28 10.47
CA THR A 456 -26.29 -32.61 9.16
C THR A 456 -27.19 -33.37 8.18
N ARG A 457 -27.34 -34.69 8.31
CA ARG A 457 -28.08 -35.53 7.34
C ARG A 457 -29.13 -36.46 7.97
N GLN A 458 -29.26 -36.51 9.29
CA GLN A 458 -30.24 -37.37 9.99
C GLN A 458 -31.11 -36.61 11.01
N GLU A 459 -31.18 -35.27 10.93
CA GLU A 459 -31.98 -34.42 11.84
C GLU A 459 -31.68 -34.65 13.34
N GLY A 460 -30.47 -35.07 13.69
CA GLY A 460 -30.10 -35.41 15.06
C GLY A 460 -30.60 -36.77 15.57
N LYS A 461 -31.13 -37.65 14.70
CA LYS A 461 -31.69 -38.96 15.05
C LYS A 461 -30.72 -40.10 14.69
N PRO A 462 -29.89 -40.57 15.65
CA PRO A 462 -28.93 -41.65 15.38
C PRO A 462 -29.60 -43.02 15.20
N LYS A 463 -28.97 -43.88 14.41
CA LYS A 463 -29.32 -45.30 14.25
C LYS A 463 -28.84 -46.13 15.46
N ALA A 464 -29.39 -47.34 15.64
CA ALA A 464 -29.02 -48.25 16.73
C ALA A 464 -27.50 -48.53 16.79
N GLY A 465 -26.85 -48.84 15.66
CA GLY A 465 -25.39 -49.06 15.59
C GLY A 465 -24.57 -47.81 15.95
N GLN A 466 -25.05 -46.62 15.59
CA GLN A 466 -24.42 -45.36 15.96
C GLN A 466 -24.55 -45.06 17.47
N ILE A 467 -25.70 -45.38 18.07
CA ILE A 467 -25.90 -45.27 19.53
C ILE A 467 -24.96 -46.23 20.25
N ALA A 468 -24.87 -47.49 19.81
CA ALA A 468 -23.94 -48.48 20.36
C ALA A 468 -22.48 -47.99 20.26
N PHE A 469 -22.09 -47.43 19.12
CA PHE A 469 -20.76 -46.84 18.93
C PHE A 469 -20.48 -45.68 19.89
N ILE A 470 -21.42 -44.74 20.08
CA ILE A 470 -21.25 -43.61 21.03
C ILE A 470 -21.03 -44.14 22.46
N LEU A 471 -21.76 -45.18 22.87
CA LEU A 471 -21.63 -45.79 24.19
C LEU A 471 -20.27 -46.48 24.36
N LEU A 472 -19.86 -47.32 23.40
CA LEU A 472 -18.57 -48.01 23.42
C LEU A 472 -17.40 -47.01 23.38
N HIS A 473 -17.44 -46.01 22.49
CA HIS A 473 -16.44 -44.94 22.42
C HIS A 473 -16.36 -44.18 23.75
N LYS A 474 -17.48 -43.84 24.38
CA LYS A 474 -17.46 -43.12 25.68
C LYS A 474 -16.90 -43.99 26.82
N GLN A 475 -17.05 -45.31 26.75
CA GLN A 475 -16.57 -46.23 27.77
C GLN A 475 -15.08 -46.59 27.62
N PHE A 476 -14.61 -46.77 26.38
CA PHE A 476 -13.30 -47.34 26.09
C PHE A 476 -12.29 -46.36 25.46
N SER A 477 -12.72 -45.24 24.89
CA SER A 477 -11.82 -44.19 24.38
C SER A 477 -11.62 -43.11 25.45
N LYS A 478 -10.44 -43.11 26.09
CA LYS A 478 -9.97 -42.06 27.00
C LYS A 478 -9.15 -40.99 26.28
#